data_AF-A0A6P1B8G7-F1
#
_entry.id   AF-A0A6P1B8G7-F1
#
_cell.length_a   1.000
_cell.length_b   1.000
_cell.length_c   1.000
_cell.angle_alpha   90.00
_cell.angle_beta   90.00
_cell.angle_gamma   90.00
#
_symmetry.space_group_name_H-M   'P 1'
#
loop_
_entity.id
_entity.type
_entity.pdbx_description
1 polymer ?
#
loop_
_entity_poly.entity_id
_entity_poly.type
_entity_poly.pdbx_seq_one_letter_code
_entity_poly.pdbx_strand_id
1 'polypeptide(L)'
;MTDATRLNASVSHISMMQRPFGAPRIHMDEGASGGAPAGGSAPAAGGDSATAMPESFDSVDGAMRFLSSRPKREQAAASDTGTNDNSSAEHADAGAADDNALSDEGNAAPGENPALGEDQDVDPAANQPPPIERPKSWAKDEQAEWDGLPRSLQEKIAAREDARDKAVRKGQNDAAEKLKGLTAKEQAAEQARTTYEQNARAALDILAREQQRDFADIKSVEDVTKLAQTDPLRYIQWQAHQSQIAAVKNAVDDADKRKADETANAWKTFRQTEDAKAAEHIPDLADKAKAPKLMEKAVSLLQKIGFTPEELGKYDGGEKLSLFDHRVQRLLFDAIRYSDLQAARTAAVTKAVPPVQRPGVKQPTGNANSERVQALNTRLNNSGDIMDAVSLLQARRSSNRR
;
A
#
# COMPACT_ATOMS: atom_id res chain seq x y z
N MET A 1 -2.12 51.33 31.65
CA MET A 1 -1.90 50.78 33.00
C MET A 1 -3.05 49.84 33.28
N THR A 2 -2.82 48.55 33.08
CA THR A 2 -3.79 47.47 33.30
C THR A 2 -3.02 46.22 33.70
N ASP A 3 -3.02 45.95 35.01
CA ASP A 3 -3.02 44.60 35.62
C ASP A 3 -4.17 43.76 35.04
N ALA A 4 -4.28 42.45 35.22
CA ALA A 4 -3.40 41.33 35.50
C ALA A 4 -4.33 40.10 35.43
N THR A 5 -3.74 38.92 35.29
CA THR A 5 -4.34 37.62 35.66
C THR A 5 -5.37 37.03 34.69
N ARG A 6 -4.96 36.01 33.92
CA ARG A 6 -5.59 34.67 33.94
C ARG A 6 -4.78 33.65 33.12
N LEU A 7 -4.37 32.60 33.83
CA LEU A 7 -4.40 31.18 33.45
C LEU A 7 -3.72 30.74 32.14
N ASN A 8 -2.64 29.97 32.25
CA ASN A 8 -2.77 28.56 31.86
C ASN A 8 -1.70 27.66 32.52
N ALA A 9 -2.19 26.81 33.40
CA ALA A 9 -1.54 25.58 33.78
C ALA A 9 -1.84 24.54 32.70
N SER A 10 -0.83 23.81 32.22
CA SER A 10 -0.80 22.34 32.21
C SER A 10 0.43 21.87 31.44
N VAL A 11 1.51 21.69 32.19
CA VAL A 11 2.57 20.74 31.87
C VAL A 11 2.09 19.38 32.37
N SER A 12 2.15 18.36 31.53
CA SER A 12 2.26 16.90 31.84
C SER A 12 1.25 16.06 31.05
N HIS A 13 1.67 15.42 29.95
CA HIS A 13 1.47 13.99 29.64
C HIS A 13 1.99 13.66 28.23
N ILE A 14 3.30 13.45 28.10
CA ILE A 14 3.86 12.59 27.06
C ILE A 14 4.83 11.66 27.76
N SER A 15 4.34 10.49 28.15
CA SER A 15 5.18 9.40 28.63
C SER A 15 4.54 8.05 28.25
N MET A 16 5.36 7.23 27.59
CA MET A 16 5.33 5.77 27.58
C MET A 16 4.17 5.06 26.86
N MET A 17 4.38 4.77 25.57
CA MET A 17 3.82 3.59 24.92
C MET A 17 4.88 2.47 24.94
N GLN A 18 4.83 1.68 26.00
CA GLN A 18 5.62 0.46 26.17
C GLN A 18 4.79 -0.73 25.73
N ARG A 19 5.30 -1.47 24.74
CA ARG A 19 4.74 -2.75 24.28
C ARG A 19 4.74 -3.77 25.42
N PRO A 20 3.82 -4.75 25.38
CA PRO A 20 4.26 -6.11 25.65
C PRO A 20 3.96 -7.07 24.49
N PHE A 21 4.97 -7.87 24.21
CA PHE A 21 4.93 -9.09 23.40
C PHE A 21 4.00 -10.13 24.04
N GLY A 22 3.23 -10.85 23.23
CA GLY A 22 2.48 -12.03 23.65
C GLY A 22 1.86 -12.73 22.44
N ALA A 23 2.59 -13.70 21.88
CA ALA A 23 2.09 -14.58 20.84
C ALA A 23 1.13 -15.64 21.42
N PRO A 24 0.03 -16.02 20.76
CA PRO A 24 -0.69 -17.23 21.12
C PRO A 24 -0.03 -18.47 20.49
N ARG A 25 0.30 -19.44 21.35
CA ARG A 25 0.68 -20.80 20.99
C ARG A 25 -0.53 -21.52 20.39
N ILE A 26 -0.33 -22.08 19.19
CA ILE A 26 -1.20 -23.10 18.60
C ILE A 26 -0.90 -24.41 19.33
N HIS A 27 -1.88 -24.98 20.01
CA HIS A 27 -1.85 -26.36 20.49
C HIS A 27 -2.94 -27.13 19.73
N MET A 28 -2.50 -27.98 18.79
CA MET A 28 -3.26 -29.18 18.43
C MET A 28 -2.95 -30.23 19.49
N ASP A 29 -3.95 -30.94 20.01
CA ASP A 29 -4.05 -32.40 19.84
C ASP A 29 -5.32 -32.98 20.49
N GLU A 30 -5.68 -34.14 19.95
CA GLU A 30 -6.76 -35.12 20.15
C GLU A 30 -7.35 -35.37 21.54
N GLY A 31 -8.61 -35.86 21.55
CA GLY A 31 -9.11 -36.69 22.66
C GLY A 31 -10.62 -36.76 22.85
N ALA A 32 -11.22 -37.87 22.42
CA ALA A 32 -12.63 -38.28 22.48
C ALA A 32 -13.37 -38.16 23.84
N SER A 33 -14.69 -37.97 23.79
CA SER A 33 -15.70 -39.01 24.09
C SER A 33 -17.01 -38.46 24.67
N GLY A 34 -18.13 -39.03 24.22
CA GLY A 34 -19.31 -39.32 25.05
C GLY A 34 -20.46 -38.32 25.02
N GLY A 35 -21.59 -38.71 24.40
CA GLY A 35 -22.89 -38.15 24.76
C GLY A 35 -23.95 -38.16 23.66
N ALA A 36 -24.49 -39.33 23.31
CA ALA A 36 -25.83 -39.42 22.71
C ALA A 36 -26.89 -39.17 23.80
N PRO A 37 -28.10 -38.68 23.43
CA PRO A 37 -29.16 -39.67 23.25
C PRO A 37 -30.10 -39.40 22.06
N ALA A 38 -30.78 -40.49 21.71
CA ALA A 38 -31.75 -40.65 20.64
C ALA A 38 -33.12 -40.03 20.91
N GLY A 39 -33.84 -39.73 19.82
CA GLY A 39 -35.26 -39.39 19.75
C GLY A 39 -35.45 -38.53 18.50
N GLY A 40 -35.99 -39.00 17.37
CA GLY A 40 -37.15 -39.84 17.20
C GLY A 40 -38.35 -38.96 16.85
N SER A 41 -38.57 -38.71 15.55
CA SER A 41 -39.89 -38.51 14.88
C SER A 41 -39.73 -37.69 13.60
N ALA A 42 -40.00 -38.32 12.45
CA ALA A 42 -40.71 -37.68 11.34
C ALA A 42 -42.21 -37.97 11.56
N PRO A 43 -43.16 -37.11 11.13
CA PRO A 43 -43.62 -37.24 9.74
C PRO A 43 -44.13 -35.95 9.04
N ALA A 44 -44.31 -36.11 7.72
CA ALA A 44 -45.37 -35.54 6.86
C ALA A 44 -45.33 -34.06 6.40
N ALA A 45 -45.09 -33.93 5.09
CA ALA A 45 -45.95 -33.32 4.06
C ALA A 45 -46.64 -31.95 4.28
N GLY A 46 -46.37 -31.05 3.33
CA GLY A 46 -47.35 -30.09 2.80
C GLY A 46 -47.11 -28.63 3.18
N GLY A 47 -46.81 -27.79 2.18
CA GLY A 47 -46.84 -26.34 2.33
C GLY A 47 -46.14 -25.61 1.20
N ASP A 48 -46.91 -25.21 0.19
CA ASP A 48 -46.56 -24.10 -0.70
C ASP A 48 -46.06 -22.92 0.13
N SER A 49 -44.87 -22.43 -0.16
CA SER A 49 -44.36 -21.18 0.39
C SER A 49 -43.52 -20.51 -0.67
N ALA A 50 -44.07 -19.41 -1.20
CA ALA A 50 -43.36 -18.42 -1.97
C ALA A 50 -42.01 -18.13 -1.29
N THR A 51 -40.92 -18.20 -2.06
CA THR A 51 -39.55 -18.05 -1.57
C THR A 51 -39.35 -16.66 -0.97
N ALA A 52 -39.57 -16.53 0.34
CA ALA A 52 -39.22 -15.36 1.12
C ALA A 52 -37.69 -15.21 1.15
N MET A 53 -37.21 -13.97 1.08
CA MET A 53 -35.80 -13.62 1.21
C MET A 53 -35.27 -14.10 2.58
N PRO A 54 -34.11 -14.77 2.67
CA PRO A 54 -33.49 -15.01 3.96
C PRO A 54 -32.99 -13.68 4.56
N GLU A 55 -33.20 -13.46 5.86
CA GLU A 55 -32.86 -12.21 6.56
C GLU A 55 -31.35 -11.96 6.69
N SER A 56 -30.50 -12.94 6.38
CA SER A 56 -29.05 -12.77 6.24
C SER A 56 -28.43 -13.92 5.45
N PHE A 57 -27.37 -13.63 4.69
CA PHE A 57 -26.52 -14.65 4.06
C PHE A 57 -25.22 -14.80 4.86
N ASP A 58 -24.91 -16.02 5.29
CA ASP A 58 -23.66 -16.30 6.03
C ASP A 58 -22.41 -16.27 5.13
N SER A 59 -22.56 -16.13 3.81
CA SER A 59 -21.44 -16.00 2.86
C SER A 59 -21.88 -15.41 1.52
N VAL A 60 -20.95 -14.73 0.84
CA VAL A 60 -21.10 -14.19 -0.53
C VAL A 60 -21.44 -15.31 -1.54
N ASP A 61 -20.91 -16.51 -1.35
CA ASP A 61 -21.26 -17.67 -2.19
C ASP A 61 -22.72 -18.12 -2.01
N GLY A 62 -23.28 -17.91 -0.81
CA GLY A 62 -24.69 -18.18 -0.51
C GLY A 62 -25.63 -17.21 -1.24
N ALA A 63 -25.27 -15.93 -1.27
CA ALA A 63 -26.02 -14.90 -1.99
C ALA A 63 -26.01 -15.12 -3.51
N MET A 64 -24.86 -15.52 -4.07
CA MET A 64 -24.71 -15.77 -5.51
C MET A 64 -25.51 -16.99 -5.99
N ARG A 65 -25.63 -18.04 -5.17
CA ARG A 65 -26.48 -19.22 -5.47
C ARG A 65 -27.98 -18.91 -5.38
N PHE A 66 -28.39 -18.00 -4.50
CA PHE A 66 -29.78 -17.58 -4.38
C PHE A 66 -30.23 -16.74 -5.59
N LEU A 67 -29.37 -15.85 -6.10
CA LEU A 67 -29.66 -15.04 -7.28
C LEU A 67 -29.70 -15.85 -8.58
N SER A 68 -28.88 -16.89 -8.70
CA SER A 68 -28.79 -17.72 -9.90
C SER A 68 -29.87 -18.81 -10.01
N SER A 69 -30.62 -19.06 -8.93
CA SER A 69 -31.68 -20.07 -8.88
C SER A 69 -33.10 -19.52 -9.12
N ARG A 70 -33.26 -18.21 -9.38
CA ARG A 70 -34.56 -17.62 -9.72
C ARG A 70 -35.00 -17.98 -11.16
N PRO A 71 -36.13 -18.67 -11.35
CA PRO A 71 -36.69 -18.89 -12.68
C PRO A 71 -37.23 -17.58 -13.25
N LYS A 72 -36.86 -17.32 -14.51
CA LYS A 72 -37.24 -16.14 -15.31
C LYS A 72 -38.72 -16.20 -15.69
N ARG A 73 -39.63 -15.84 -14.76
CA ARG A 73 -41.08 -15.73 -15.03
C ARG A 73 -41.74 -14.66 -14.17
N GLU A 74 -41.30 -13.41 -14.31
CA GLU A 74 -42.05 -12.25 -13.77
C GLU A 74 -41.62 -10.93 -14.44
N GLN A 75 -41.63 -10.90 -15.76
CA GLN A 75 -41.57 -9.68 -16.58
C GLN A 75 -42.36 -9.93 -17.88
N ALA A 76 -43.65 -10.25 -17.73
CA ALA A 76 -44.62 -10.30 -18.85
C ALA A 76 -46.05 -10.49 -18.30
N ALA A 77 -46.62 -9.47 -17.63
CA ALA A 77 -48.07 -9.34 -17.45
C ALA A 77 -48.39 -8.01 -16.72
N ALA A 78 -48.51 -6.90 -17.46
CA ALA A 78 -49.40 -5.78 -17.16
C ALA A 78 -49.22 -4.64 -18.18
N SER A 79 -49.77 -4.81 -19.40
CA SER A 79 -50.30 -3.70 -20.20
C SER A 79 -51.06 -4.26 -21.40
N ASP A 80 -52.29 -4.71 -21.17
CA ASP A 80 -53.29 -4.79 -22.24
C ASP A 80 -54.63 -4.31 -21.69
N THR A 81 -55.05 -3.13 -22.11
CA THR A 81 -56.45 -2.85 -22.47
C THR A 81 -56.55 -1.51 -23.19
N GLY A 82 -57.11 -1.52 -24.41
CA GLY A 82 -58.01 -0.45 -24.85
C GLY A 82 -57.66 0.33 -26.11
N THR A 83 -57.73 -0.35 -27.27
CA THR A 83 -58.63 -0.04 -28.41
C THR A 83 -58.70 1.37 -29.06
N ASN A 84 -58.71 1.30 -30.41
CA ASN A 84 -59.27 2.20 -31.44
C ASN A 84 -58.31 3.20 -32.10
N ASP A 85 -58.39 3.49 -33.40
CA ASP A 85 -58.87 2.81 -34.62
C ASP A 85 -58.43 3.71 -35.78
N ASN A 86 -58.31 3.13 -36.97
CA ASN A 86 -58.56 3.77 -38.26
C ASN A 86 -57.53 4.75 -38.90
N SER A 87 -56.81 4.16 -39.87
CA SER A 87 -56.80 4.52 -41.30
C SER A 87 -56.05 5.74 -41.85
N SER A 88 -55.19 5.40 -42.83
CA SER A 88 -55.06 6.01 -44.17
C SER A 88 -54.51 7.45 -44.25
N ALA A 89 -53.66 7.83 -45.21
CA ALA A 89 -53.00 7.20 -46.34
C ALA A 89 -51.97 8.23 -46.88
N GLU A 90 -50.94 7.73 -47.58
CA GLU A 90 -50.11 8.38 -48.63
C GLU A 90 -49.36 9.69 -48.28
N HIS A 91 -48.09 9.91 -48.65
CA HIS A 91 -47.40 9.58 -49.89
C HIS A 91 -45.90 9.26 -49.67
N ALA A 92 -45.38 8.52 -50.65
CA ALA A 92 -44.01 8.14 -50.93
C ALA A 92 -42.94 9.25 -50.88
N ASP A 93 -41.69 8.87 -50.54
CA ASP A 93 -40.57 8.99 -51.49
C ASP A 93 -39.41 8.06 -51.06
N ALA A 94 -38.65 7.62 -52.06
CA ALA A 94 -37.62 6.61 -52.03
C ALA A 94 -36.28 7.09 -51.46
N GLY A 95 -35.43 6.14 -51.06
CA GLY A 95 -33.98 6.32 -51.20
C GLY A 95 -33.09 5.78 -50.08
N ALA A 96 -32.49 4.62 -50.36
CA ALA A 96 -31.15 4.19 -49.98
C ALA A 96 -30.85 3.81 -48.52
N ALA A 97 -30.62 2.50 -48.36
CA ALA A 97 -29.93 1.86 -47.26
C ALA A 97 -28.42 2.19 -47.25
N ASP A 98 -27.82 2.25 -46.06
CA ASP A 98 -26.39 2.04 -45.87
C ASP A 98 -26.15 1.31 -44.53
N ASP A 99 -25.89 0.00 -44.64
CA ASP A 99 -25.34 -0.87 -43.61
C ASP A 99 -23.82 -0.92 -43.84
N ASN A 100 -23.04 -0.39 -42.91
CA ASN A 100 -21.57 -0.43 -42.98
C ASN A 100 -21.04 -1.66 -42.22
N ALA A 101 -20.96 -2.79 -42.92
CA ALA A 101 -20.18 -3.96 -42.54
C ALA A 101 -18.92 -4.04 -43.43
N LEU A 102 -17.76 -4.08 -42.76
CA LEU A 102 -16.42 -4.17 -43.32
C LEU A 102 -16.27 -5.44 -44.20
N SER A 103 -15.90 -5.24 -45.47
CA SER A 103 -15.55 -6.29 -46.42
C SER A 103 -14.09 -6.72 -46.30
N ASP A 104 -13.92 -8.02 -46.50
CA ASP A 104 -12.69 -8.81 -46.54
C ASP A 104 -12.22 -8.88 -48.00
N GLU A 105 -11.04 -8.35 -48.32
CA GLU A 105 -10.49 -8.35 -49.69
C GLU A 105 -9.00 -8.69 -49.69
N GLY A 106 -8.67 -9.77 -50.39
CA GLY A 106 -7.28 -10.12 -50.67
C GLY A 106 -7.02 -11.52 -51.24
N ASN A 107 -7.92 -12.10 -52.05
CA ASN A 107 -7.63 -13.30 -52.84
C ASN A 107 -7.56 -12.93 -54.33
N ALA A 108 -6.35 -12.88 -54.89
CA ALA A 108 -6.11 -12.63 -56.31
C ALA A 108 -5.66 -13.93 -57.00
N ALA A 109 -6.48 -14.37 -57.96
CA ALA A 109 -6.19 -15.47 -58.88
C ALA A 109 -5.27 -15.03 -60.03
N PRO A 110 -4.54 -15.97 -60.64
CA PRO A 110 -4.21 -15.93 -62.07
C PRO A 110 -4.69 -17.23 -62.76
N GLY A 111 -5.41 -17.25 -63.88
CA GLY A 111 -5.10 -16.65 -65.18
C GLY A 111 -4.63 -17.75 -66.14
N GLU A 112 -5.49 -18.23 -67.05
CA GLU A 112 -5.21 -19.34 -67.98
C GLU A 112 -4.26 -18.95 -69.15
N ASN A 113 -3.24 -19.80 -69.35
CA ASN A 113 -2.50 -20.24 -70.57
C ASN A 113 -2.03 -19.26 -71.68
N PRO A 114 -0.80 -19.49 -72.19
CA PRO A 114 -0.72 -20.20 -73.47
C PRO A 114 0.33 -21.33 -73.51
N ALA A 115 0.05 -22.34 -74.33
CA ALA A 115 0.90 -23.51 -74.59
C ALA A 115 2.11 -23.19 -75.48
N LEU A 116 3.27 -23.80 -75.18
CA LEU A 116 4.32 -24.11 -76.16
C LEU A 116 5.29 -25.21 -75.63
N GLY A 117 5.32 -26.35 -76.32
CA GLY A 117 6.54 -27.07 -76.71
C GLY A 117 7.32 -27.92 -75.69
N GLU A 118 7.40 -29.21 -76.01
CA GLU A 118 8.58 -30.10 -75.93
C GLU A 118 9.03 -30.65 -74.56
N ASP A 119 8.67 -31.93 -74.37
CA ASP A 119 9.55 -33.06 -74.06
C ASP A 119 10.73 -32.81 -73.09
N GLN A 120 10.58 -33.22 -71.84
CA GLN A 120 11.71 -33.79 -71.08
C GLN A 120 11.25 -34.60 -69.87
N ASP A 121 11.56 -35.89 -69.95
CA ASP A 121 11.99 -36.81 -68.90
C ASP A 121 11.23 -36.80 -67.56
N VAL A 122 10.51 -37.90 -67.36
CA VAL A 122 10.01 -38.36 -66.07
C VAL A 122 11.22 -38.66 -65.16
N ASP A 123 11.63 -37.69 -64.35
CA ASP A 123 12.57 -37.91 -63.26
C ASP A 123 11.85 -38.66 -62.12
N PRO A 124 12.24 -39.90 -61.77
CA PRO A 124 11.64 -40.65 -60.66
C PRO A 124 12.01 -40.10 -59.27
N ALA A 125 12.66 -38.92 -59.19
CA ALA A 125 12.96 -38.24 -57.93
C ALA A 125 11.86 -37.28 -57.43
N ALA A 126 10.78 -37.05 -58.19
CA ALA A 126 9.70 -36.11 -57.84
C ALA A 126 8.65 -36.67 -56.84
N ASN A 127 9.02 -37.63 -55.99
CA ASN A 127 8.14 -38.25 -54.99
C ASN A 127 8.62 -38.02 -53.54
N GLN A 128 9.48 -37.03 -53.30
CA GLN A 128 9.87 -36.66 -51.94
C GLN A 128 8.94 -35.55 -51.41
N PRO A 129 8.15 -35.82 -50.35
CA PRO A 129 7.32 -34.80 -49.72
C PRO A 129 8.20 -33.65 -49.16
N PRO A 130 7.68 -32.42 -49.07
CA PRO A 130 8.48 -31.23 -48.73
C PRO A 130 9.21 -31.40 -47.38
N PRO A 131 10.46 -30.91 -47.24
CA PRO A 131 11.22 -30.99 -45.99
C PRO A 131 10.44 -30.39 -44.80
N ILE A 132 10.40 -31.09 -43.66
CA ILE A 132 9.79 -30.55 -42.44
C ILE A 132 10.84 -29.77 -41.69
N GLU A 133 10.59 -28.48 -41.52
CA GLU A 133 11.44 -27.60 -40.73
C GLU A 133 11.50 -28.05 -39.27
N ARG A 134 12.67 -27.85 -38.66
CA ARG A 134 12.87 -28.15 -37.25
C ARG A 134 11.95 -27.28 -36.38
N PRO A 135 11.32 -27.84 -35.34
CA PRO A 135 10.57 -27.06 -34.37
C PRO A 135 11.38 -25.91 -33.78
N LYS A 136 10.71 -24.78 -33.53
CA LYS A 136 11.34 -23.56 -32.99
C LYS A 136 11.91 -23.72 -31.58
N SER A 137 11.47 -24.74 -30.85
CA SER A 137 11.91 -25.09 -29.49
C SER A 137 13.28 -25.79 -29.44
N TRP A 138 13.81 -26.25 -30.58
CA TRP A 138 15.11 -26.91 -30.67
C TRP A 138 16.22 -25.93 -31.03
N ALA A 139 17.41 -26.18 -30.49
CA ALA A 139 18.55 -25.29 -30.67
C ALA A 139 19.12 -25.41 -32.09
N LYS A 140 19.74 -24.34 -32.60
CA LYS A 140 20.13 -24.24 -34.02
C LYS A 140 21.17 -25.27 -34.44
N ASP A 141 22.02 -25.66 -33.51
CA ASP A 141 23.06 -26.69 -33.56
C ASP A 141 22.51 -28.12 -33.65
N GLU A 142 21.27 -28.36 -33.22
CA GLU A 142 20.60 -29.67 -33.29
C GLU A 142 20.00 -29.96 -34.69
N GLN A 143 20.32 -29.14 -35.71
CA GLN A 143 19.80 -29.30 -37.07
C GLN A 143 20.26 -30.61 -37.72
N ALA A 144 21.55 -30.96 -37.54
CA ALA A 144 22.10 -32.20 -38.09
C ALA A 144 21.47 -33.45 -37.45
N GLU A 145 21.09 -33.37 -36.17
CA GLU A 145 20.37 -34.43 -35.47
C GLU A 145 18.92 -34.52 -35.95
N TRP A 146 18.26 -33.38 -36.20
CA TRP A 146 16.93 -33.33 -36.80
C TRP A 146 16.89 -33.94 -38.19
N ASP A 147 17.83 -33.55 -39.06
CA ASP A 147 17.92 -34.02 -40.45
C ASP A 147 18.25 -35.53 -40.52
N GLY A 148 18.93 -36.06 -39.50
CA GLY A 148 19.23 -37.50 -39.36
C GLY A 148 18.06 -38.36 -38.86
N LEU A 149 16.95 -37.76 -38.40
CA LEU A 149 15.78 -38.51 -37.93
C LEU A 149 14.94 -39.05 -39.10
N PRO A 150 14.37 -40.26 -38.98
CA PRO A 150 13.36 -40.75 -39.91
C PRO A 150 12.19 -39.77 -40.06
N ARG A 151 11.69 -39.60 -41.29
CA ARG A 151 10.58 -38.67 -41.63
C ARG A 151 9.36 -38.82 -40.72
N SER A 152 8.98 -40.06 -40.40
CA SER A 152 7.84 -40.35 -39.52
C SER A 152 8.04 -39.89 -38.08
N LEU A 153 9.28 -39.75 -37.61
CA LEU A 153 9.60 -39.19 -36.30
C LEU A 153 9.63 -37.65 -36.34
N GLN A 154 10.17 -37.06 -37.42
CA GLN A 154 10.10 -35.60 -37.64
C GLN A 154 8.64 -35.11 -37.62
N GLU A 155 7.73 -35.78 -38.32
CA GLU A 155 6.30 -35.46 -38.34
C GLU A 155 5.66 -35.53 -36.95
N LYS A 156 5.95 -36.59 -36.19
CA LYS A 156 5.42 -36.76 -34.83
C LYS A 156 5.94 -35.70 -33.86
N ILE A 157 7.22 -35.35 -33.96
CA ILE A 157 7.83 -34.34 -33.09
C ILE A 157 7.29 -32.95 -33.46
N ALA A 158 7.29 -32.59 -34.75
CA ALA A 158 6.75 -31.32 -35.23
C ALA A 158 5.28 -31.14 -34.82
N ALA A 159 4.43 -32.15 -35.03
CA ALA A 159 3.04 -32.09 -34.63
C ALA A 159 2.85 -31.93 -33.10
N ARG A 160 3.69 -32.58 -32.29
CA ARG A 160 3.67 -32.46 -30.82
C ARG A 160 4.14 -31.09 -30.35
N GLU A 161 5.20 -30.56 -30.95
CA GLU A 161 5.72 -29.22 -30.64
C GLU A 161 4.70 -28.15 -31.05
N ASP A 162 4.13 -28.22 -32.25
CA ASP A 162 3.05 -27.33 -32.69
C ASP A 162 1.84 -27.37 -31.75
N ALA A 163 1.44 -28.56 -31.30
CA ALA A 163 0.36 -28.72 -30.33
C ALA A 163 0.70 -28.08 -28.98
N ARG A 164 1.94 -28.24 -28.49
CA ARG A 164 2.43 -27.58 -27.26
C ARG A 164 2.43 -26.07 -27.41
N ASP A 165 2.95 -25.57 -28.52
CA ASP A 165 3.04 -24.16 -28.85
C ASP A 165 1.66 -23.50 -28.93
N LYS A 166 0.70 -24.15 -29.60
CA LYS A 166 -0.70 -23.73 -29.63
C LYS A 166 -1.32 -23.72 -28.23
N ALA A 167 -1.06 -24.74 -27.41
CA ALA A 167 -1.56 -24.81 -26.04
C ALA A 167 -0.98 -23.69 -25.15
N VAL A 168 0.32 -23.39 -25.27
CA VAL A 168 0.97 -22.29 -24.53
C VAL A 168 0.42 -20.94 -24.97
N ARG A 169 0.31 -20.68 -26.28
CA ARG A 169 -0.29 -19.42 -26.79
C ARG A 169 -1.73 -19.27 -26.33
N LYS A 170 -2.52 -20.34 -26.39
CA LYS A 170 -3.89 -20.34 -25.86
C LYS A 170 -3.89 -20.03 -24.36
N GLY A 171 -3.05 -20.69 -23.56
CA GLY A 171 -2.95 -20.43 -22.13
C GLY A 171 -2.52 -18.98 -21.81
N GLN A 172 -1.61 -18.40 -22.60
CA GLN A 172 -1.20 -17.01 -22.49
C GLN A 172 -2.35 -16.05 -22.84
N ASN A 173 -3.09 -16.33 -23.90
CA ASN A 173 -4.25 -15.54 -24.31
C ASN A 173 -5.37 -15.63 -23.26
N ASP A 174 -5.73 -16.83 -22.81
CA ASP A 174 -6.73 -17.05 -21.77
C ASP A 174 -6.33 -16.35 -20.47
N ALA A 175 -5.05 -16.37 -20.09
CA ALA A 175 -4.54 -15.66 -18.92
C ALA A 175 -4.59 -14.14 -19.10
N ALA A 176 -4.19 -13.63 -20.27
CA ALA A 176 -4.27 -12.21 -20.58
C ALA A 176 -5.71 -11.70 -20.59
N GLU A 177 -6.65 -12.46 -21.16
CA GLU A 177 -8.08 -12.16 -21.14
C GLU A 177 -8.64 -12.18 -19.71
N LYS A 178 -8.26 -13.15 -18.89
CA LYS A 178 -8.63 -13.18 -17.47
C LYS A 178 -8.11 -11.96 -16.72
N LEU A 179 -6.86 -11.56 -16.92
CA LEU A 179 -6.29 -10.37 -16.29
C LEU A 179 -6.99 -9.09 -16.75
N LYS A 180 -7.27 -8.95 -18.05
CA LYS A 180 -8.08 -7.84 -18.58
C LYS A 180 -9.48 -7.81 -17.96
N GLY A 181 -10.12 -8.98 -17.82
CA GLY A 181 -11.43 -9.10 -17.19
C GLY A 181 -11.41 -8.76 -15.69
N LEU A 182 -10.36 -9.15 -14.96
CA LEU A 182 -10.21 -8.83 -13.54
C LEU A 182 -9.94 -7.33 -13.33
N THR A 183 -8.99 -6.76 -14.07
CA THR A 183 -8.69 -5.32 -14.02
C THR A 183 -9.90 -4.46 -14.39
N ALA A 184 -10.67 -4.86 -15.41
CA ALA A 184 -11.92 -4.18 -15.76
C ALA A 184 -12.97 -4.26 -14.64
N LYS A 185 -13.10 -5.42 -13.98
CA LYS A 185 -14.01 -5.59 -12.83
C LYS A 185 -13.57 -4.75 -11.62
N GLU A 186 -12.28 -4.70 -11.33
CA GLU A 186 -11.72 -3.86 -10.26
C GLU A 186 -12.00 -2.38 -10.54
N GLN A 187 -11.76 -1.91 -11.77
CA GLN A 187 -12.07 -0.54 -12.16
C GLN A 187 -13.56 -0.22 -12.06
N ALA A 188 -14.43 -1.11 -12.53
CA ALA A 188 -15.87 -0.93 -12.42
C ALA A 188 -16.35 -0.92 -10.96
N ALA A 189 -15.78 -1.77 -10.11
CA ALA A 189 -16.07 -1.81 -8.67
C ALA A 189 -15.62 -0.52 -7.98
N GLU A 190 -14.43 0.00 -8.30
CA GLU A 190 -13.90 1.25 -7.74
C GLU A 190 -14.74 2.47 -8.18
N GLN A 191 -15.15 2.51 -9.45
CA GLN A 191 -16.06 3.54 -9.95
C GLN A 191 -17.43 3.49 -9.28
N ALA A 192 -18.00 2.29 -9.13
CA ALA A 192 -19.26 2.09 -8.44
C ALA A 192 -19.17 2.51 -6.97
N ARG A 193 -18.07 2.16 -6.29
CA ARG A 193 -17.78 2.59 -4.91
C ARG A 193 -17.71 4.12 -4.81
N THR A 194 -16.89 4.76 -5.63
CA THR A 194 -16.72 6.22 -5.63
C THR A 194 -18.04 6.93 -5.87
N THR A 195 -18.84 6.44 -6.83
CA THR A 195 -20.16 7.01 -7.15
C THR A 195 -21.14 6.83 -5.98
N TYR A 196 -21.16 5.66 -5.35
CA TYR A 196 -21.99 5.41 -4.17
C TYR A 196 -21.63 6.35 -3.01
N GLU A 197 -20.34 6.53 -2.72
CA GLU A 197 -19.86 7.42 -1.66
C GLU A 197 -20.23 8.89 -1.93
N GLN A 198 -20.11 9.35 -3.18
CA GLN A 198 -20.54 10.69 -3.59
C GLN A 198 -22.05 10.87 -3.46
N ASN A 199 -22.82 9.89 -3.92
CA ASN A 199 -24.28 9.92 -3.83
C ASN A 199 -24.77 9.88 -2.38
N ALA A 200 -24.11 9.12 -1.50
CA ALA A 200 -24.44 9.08 -0.08
C ALA A 200 -24.23 10.44 0.59
N ARG A 201 -23.13 11.13 0.29
CA ARG A 201 -22.87 12.50 0.78
C ARG A 201 -23.90 13.49 0.24
N ALA A 202 -24.20 13.46 -1.06
CA ALA A 202 -25.22 14.32 -1.65
C ALA A 202 -26.63 14.06 -1.07
N ALA A 203 -26.98 12.79 -0.83
CA ALA A 203 -28.24 12.41 -0.19
C ALA A 203 -28.33 12.95 1.23
N LEU A 204 -27.23 12.92 2.00
CA LEU A 204 -27.17 13.51 3.33
C LEU A 204 -27.44 15.02 3.29
N ASP A 205 -26.84 15.75 2.35
CA ASP A 205 -27.04 17.18 2.18
C ASP A 205 -28.47 17.54 1.74
N ILE A 206 -29.11 16.67 0.95
CA ILE A 206 -30.52 16.83 0.55
C ILE A 206 -31.43 16.59 1.76
N LEU A 207 -31.27 15.47 2.46
CA LEU A 207 -32.06 15.13 3.64
C LEU A 207 -31.91 16.18 4.75
N ALA A 208 -30.71 16.70 4.97
CA ALA A 208 -30.48 17.77 5.94
C ALA A 208 -31.26 19.06 5.59
N ARG A 209 -31.38 19.39 4.30
CA ARG A 209 -32.17 20.54 3.83
C ARG A 209 -33.68 20.28 3.92
N GLU A 210 -34.12 19.07 3.63
CA GLU A 210 -35.53 18.65 3.79
C GLU A 210 -35.94 18.71 5.27
N GLN A 211 -35.09 18.24 6.19
CA GLN A 211 -35.31 18.37 7.62
C GLN A 211 -35.50 19.84 8.04
N GLN A 212 -34.63 20.73 7.55
CA GLN A 212 -34.71 22.15 7.86
C GLN A 212 -35.96 22.82 7.28
N ARG A 213 -36.53 22.30 6.19
CA ARG A 213 -37.75 22.83 5.56
C ARG A 213 -39.01 22.34 6.27
N ASP A 214 -39.10 21.04 6.52
CA ASP A 214 -40.35 20.38 6.95
C ASP A 214 -40.50 20.39 8.49
N PHE A 215 -39.38 20.57 9.21
CA PHE A 215 -39.31 20.54 10.68
C PHE A 215 -38.54 21.74 11.27
N ALA A 216 -38.59 22.91 10.62
CA ALA A 216 -37.90 24.13 11.05
C ALA A 216 -38.28 24.61 12.47
N ASP A 217 -39.49 24.27 12.91
CA ASP A 217 -40.08 24.57 14.22
C ASP A 217 -39.52 23.69 15.34
N ILE A 218 -38.98 22.53 15.02
CA ILE A 218 -38.45 21.56 15.98
C ILE A 218 -36.96 21.83 16.19
N LYS A 219 -36.61 22.52 17.28
CA LYS A 219 -35.21 22.88 17.57
C LYS A 219 -34.69 22.20 18.82
N SER A 220 -35.55 21.90 19.78
CA SER A 220 -35.18 21.22 21.02
C SER A 220 -35.86 19.86 21.16
N VAL A 221 -35.33 19.06 22.07
CA VAL A 221 -35.95 17.80 22.49
C VAL A 221 -37.34 18.05 23.09
N GLU A 222 -37.56 19.20 23.74
CA GLU A 222 -38.88 19.53 24.27
C GLU A 222 -39.91 19.74 23.15
N ASP A 223 -39.52 20.36 22.02
CA ASP A 223 -40.40 20.52 20.86
C ASP A 223 -40.78 19.17 20.24
N VAL A 224 -39.84 18.22 20.22
CA VAL A 224 -40.11 16.83 19.79
C VAL A 224 -41.11 16.16 20.73
N THR A 225 -40.98 16.35 22.05
CA THR A 225 -41.93 15.77 23.02
C THR A 225 -43.32 16.37 22.90
N LYS A 226 -43.42 17.68 22.64
CA LYS A 226 -44.71 18.34 22.36
C LYS A 226 -45.31 17.82 21.08
N LEU A 227 -44.51 17.67 20.02
CA LEU A 227 -44.97 17.10 18.76
C LEU A 227 -45.56 15.71 18.96
N ALA A 228 -44.91 14.84 19.72
CA ALA A 228 -45.43 13.50 20.01
C ALA A 228 -46.78 13.51 20.74
N GLN A 229 -47.04 14.55 21.55
CA GLN A 229 -48.29 14.70 22.31
C GLN A 229 -49.40 15.38 21.49
N THR A 230 -49.07 16.37 20.67
CA THR A 230 -50.04 17.18 19.92
C THR A 230 -50.33 16.61 18.54
N ASP A 231 -49.33 16.03 17.87
CA ASP A 231 -49.42 15.46 16.52
C ASP A 231 -48.58 14.17 16.39
N PRO A 232 -49.15 13.02 16.80
CA PRO A 232 -48.46 11.74 16.72
C PRO A 232 -48.07 11.33 15.29
N LEU A 233 -48.84 11.73 14.27
CA LEU A 233 -48.54 11.37 12.88
C LEU A 233 -47.30 12.13 12.38
N ARG A 234 -47.21 13.43 12.66
CA ARG A 234 -46.04 14.25 12.31
C ARG A 234 -44.80 13.82 13.09
N TYR A 235 -44.95 13.35 14.33
CA TYR A 235 -43.85 12.74 15.08
C TYR A 235 -43.31 11.47 14.40
N ILE A 236 -44.17 10.57 13.92
CA ILE A 236 -43.73 9.36 13.19
C ILE A 236 -42.96 9.75 11.92
N GLN A 237 -43.42 10.75 11.17
CA GLN A 237 -42.72 11.26 10.00
C GLN A 237 -41.35 11.84 10.36
N TRP A 238 -41.27 12.65 11.43
CA TRP A 238 -40.01 13.19 11.93
C TRP A 238 -39.05 12.06 12.33
N GLN A 239 -39.54 11.05 13.04
CA GLN A 239 -38.72 9.91 13.47
C GLN A 239 -38.20 9.10 12.28
N ALA A 240 -39.05 8.85 11.27
CA ALA A 240 -38.64 8.19 10.03
C ALA A 240 -37.59 9.01 9.26
N HIS A 241 -37.72 10.33 9.26
CA HIS A 241 -36.72 11.23 8.67
C HIS A 241 -35.38 11.18 9.44
N GLN A 242 -35.43 11.16 10.77
CA GLN A 242 -34.22 11.01 11.60
C GLN A 242 -33.53 9.66 11.36
N SER A 243 -34.30 8.57 11.26
CA SER A 243 -33.71 7.26 11.00
C SER A 243 -33.08 7.17 9.62
N GLN A 244 -33.67 7.83 8.61
CA GLN A 244 -33.09 7.91 7.26
C GLN A 244 -31.78 8.71 7.24
N ILE A 245 -31.72 9.87 7.91
CA ILE A 245 -30.48 10.64 8.06
C ILE A 245 -29.42 9.79 8.76
N ALA A 246 -29.78 9.13 9.87
CA ALA A 246 -28.84 8.32 10.62
C ALA A 246 -28.26 7.16 9.78
N ALA A 247 -29.10 6.49 8.99
CA ALA A 247 -28.66 5.41 8.10
C ALA A 247 -27.67 5.90 7.03
N VAL A 248 -27.98 7.01 6.35
CA VAL A 248 -27.08 7.58 5.33
C VAL A 248 -25.80 8.12 5.96
N LYS A 249 -25.91 8.76 7.13
CA LYS A 249 -24.76 9.27 7.88
C LYS A 249 -23.80 8.14 8.28
N ASN A 250 -24.31 7.03 8.81
CA ASN A 250 -23.49 5.87 9.14
C ASN A 250 -22.73 5.35 7.91
N ALA A 251 -23.38 5.28 6.75
CA ALA A 251 -22.73 4.86 5.51
C ALA A 251 -21.61 5.81 5.07
N VAL A 252 -21.80 7.13 5.23
CA VAL A 252 -20.76 8.13 4.95
C VAL A 252 -19.62 8.04 5.96
N ASP A 253 -19.92 7.94 7.25
CA ASP A 253 -18.91 7.83 8.31
C ASP A 253 -18.06 6.56 8.14
N ASP A 254 -18.67 5.44 7.73
CA ASP A 254 -17.96 4.19 7.46
C ASP A 254 -17.13 4.23 6.17
N ALA A 255 -17.56 5.00 5.16
CA ALA A 255 -16.72 5.29 3.99
C ALA A 255 -15.49 6.14 4.38
N ASP A 256 -15.69 7.16 5.21
CA ASP A 256 -14.63 8.07 5.65
C ASP A 256 -13.59 7.36 6.54
N LYS A 257 -14.05 6.50 7.46
CA LYS A 257 -13.15 5.65 8.26
C LYS A 257 -12.32 4.74 7.37
N ARG A 258 -12.93 4.06 6.41
CA ARG A 258 -12.20 3.18 5.48
C ARG A 258 -11.14 3.94 4.69
N LYS A 259 -11.48 5.12 4.18
CA LYS A 259 -10.52 5.97 3.47
C LYS A 259 -9.37 6.44 4.39
N ALA A 260 -9.68 6.79 5.64
CA ALA A 260 -8.65 7.13 6.63
C ALA A 260 -7.74 5.94 6.93
N ASP A 261 -8.29 4.73 7.06
CA ASP A 261 -7.52 3.51 7.31
C ASP A 261 -6.65 3.12 6.10
N GLU A 262 -7.19 3.20 4.89
CA GLU A 262 -6.47 2.94 3.64
C GLU A 262 -5.29 3.91 3.47
N THR A 263 -5.52 5.21 3.68
CA THR A 263 -4.46 6.23 3.60
C THR A 263 -3.42 6.05 4.71
N ALA A 264 -3.83 5.73 5.94
CA ALA A 264 -2.91 5.44 7.03
C ALA A 264 -2.05 4.18 6.75
N ASN A 265 -2.65 3.13 6.20
CA ASN A 265 -1.93 1.90 5.83
C ASN A 265 -1.00 2.11 4.64
N ALA A 266 -1.44 2.82 3.61
CA ALA A 266 -0.60 3.21 2.47
C ALA A 266 0.58 4.05 2.95
N TRP A 267 0.34 5.01 3.83
CA TRP A 267 1.37 5.85 4.43
C TRP A 267 2.37 5.05 5.27
N LYS A 268 1.89 4.14 6.10
CA LYS A 268 2.75 3.24 6.89
C LYS A 268 3.63 2.37 5.99
N THR A 269 3.06 1.82 4.92
CA THR A 269 3.77 0.99 3.96
C THR A 269 4.83 1.81 3.22
N PHE A 270 4.47 3.00 2.77
CA PHE A 270 5.39 3.96 2.15
C PHE A 270 6.58 4.23 3.08
N ARG A 271 6.35 4.62 4.35
CA ARG A 271 7.45 4.83 5.31
C ARG A 271 8.33 3.60 5.46
N GLN A 272 7.75 2.42 5.62
CA GLN A 272 8.53 1.19 5.78
C GLN A 272 9.42 0.90 4.55
N THR A 273 8.90 1.12 3.34
CA THR A 273 9.67 0.91 2.11
C THR A 273 10.78 1.95 1.95
N GLU A 274 10.53 3.20 2.33
CA GLU A 274 11.52 4.27 2.23
C GLU A 274 12.59 4.16 3.32
N ASP A 275 12.21 3.83 4.55
CA ASP A 275 13.14 3.57 5.65
C ASP A 275 14.05 2.37 5.33
N ALA A 276 13.53 1.33 4.67
CA ALA A 276 14.33 0.20 4.22
C ALA A 276 15.39 0.62 3.19
N LYS A 277 15.01 1.40 2.16
CA LYS A 277 15.95 1.96 1.17
C LYS A 277 16.96 2.91 1.82
N ALA A 278 16.52 3.70 2.79
CA ALA A 278 17.40 4.60 3.52
C ALA A 278 18.42 3.84 4.37
N ALA A 279 18.03 2.74 5.00
CA ALA A 279 18.93 1.89 5.76
C ALA A 279 20.02 1.23 4.88
N GLU A 280 19.71 0.91 3.61
CA GLU A 280 20.71 0.41 2.64
C GLU A 280 21.81 1.46 2.35
N HIS A 281 21.43 2.74 2.30
CA HIS A 281 22.37 3.83 1.99
C HIS A 281 22.99 4.50 3.22
N ILE A 282 22.32 4.42 4.37
CA ILE A 282 22.71 5.06 5.63
C ILE A 282 22.66 3.99 6.73
N PRO A 283 23.73 3.17 6.88
CA PRO A 283 23.74 2.10 7.87
C PRO A 283 23.65 2.60 9.32
N ASP A 284 24.01 3.86 9.59
CA ASP A 284 23.83 4.47 10.91
C ASP A 284 22.34 4.71 11.27
N LEU A 285 21.42 4.74 10.29
CA LEU A 285 19.97 4.78 10.55
C LEU A 285 19.39 3.41 10.91
N ALA A 286 20.05 2.31 10.52
CA ALA A 286 19.67 0.96 10.93
C ALA A 286 19.99 0.70 12.42
N ASP A 287 20.89 1.49 13.02
CA ASP A 287 21.26 1.40 14.43
C ASP A 287 20.26 2.14 15.32
N LYS A 288 19.53 1.37 16.15
CA LYS A 288 18.51 1.88 17.08
C LYS A 288 19.03 2.95 18.06
N ALA A 289 20.33 2.99 18.34
CA ALA A 289 20.92 3.98 19.24
C ALA A 289 21.37 5.28 18.53
N LYS A 290 21.74 5.19 17.24
CA LYS A 290 22.22 6.32 16.44
C LYS A 290 21.10 7.01 15.66
N ALA A 291 20.11 6.26 15.20
CA ALA A 291 18.95 6.78 14.49
C ALA A 291 18.28 7.97 15.18
N PRO A 292 17.90 7.92 16.48
CA PRO A 292 17.25 9.06 17.12
C PRO A 292 18.17 10.29 17.22
N LYS A 293 19.47 10.09 17.44
CA LYS A 293 20.45 11.20 17.53
C LYS A 293 20.69 11.85 16.17
N LEU A 294 20.70 11.07 15.09
CA LEU A 294 20.79 11.60 13.73
C LEU A 294 19.54 12.39 13.37
N MET A 295 18.35 11.90 13.74
CA MET A 295 17.09 12.61 13.53
C MET A 295 17.03 13.93 14.31
N GLU A 296 17.50 13.95 15.55
CA GLU A 296 17.58 15.19 16.34
C GLU A 296 18.55 16.22 15.72
N LYS A 297 19.72 15.76 15.26
CA LYS A 297 20.67 16.61 14.49
C LYS A 297 20.05 17.12 13.20
N ALA A 298 19.31 16.27 12.49
CA ALA A 298 18.62 16.60 11.25
C ALA A 298 17.57 17.71 11.47
N VAL A 299 16.71 17.57 12.48
CA VAL A 299 15.73 18.59 12.86
C VAL A 299 16.42 19.89 13.27
N SER A 300 17.50 19.82 14.05
CA SER A 300 18.27 20.99 14.46
C SER A 300 18.91 21.71 13.27
N LEU A 301 19.38 20.98 12.27
CA LEU A 301 19.94 21.53 11.04
C LEU A 301 18.84 22.23 10.22
N LEU A 302 17.69 21.59 10.04
CA LEU A 302 16.54 22.18 9.34
C LEU A 302 16.05 23.46 10.03
N GLN A 303 15.97 23.48 11.36
CA GLN A 303 15.63 24.68 12.12
C GLN A 303 16.66 25.81 11.94
N LYS A 304 17.96 25.50 11.90
CA LYS A 304 19.02 26.50 11.63
C LYS A 304 18.93 27.09 10.22
N ILE A 305 18.42 26.32 9.25
CA ILE A 305 18.19 26.79 7.88
C ILE A 305 16.93 27.68 7.80
N GLY A 306 16.01 27.56 8.78
CA GLY A 306 14.82 28.40 8.89
C GLY A 306 13.49 27.65 8.79
N PHE A 307 13.49 26.31 8.75
CA PHE A 307 12.25 25.54 8.75
C PHE A 307 11.57 25.57 10.12
N THR A 308 10.27 25.86 10.13
CA THR A 308 9.46 25.79 11.36
C THR A 308 8.96 24.37 11.62
N PRO A 309 8.70 23.99 12.89
CA PRO A 309 8.12 22.67 13.21
C PRO A 309 6.78 22.41 12.52
N GLU A 310 5.98 23.45 12.30
CA GLU A 310 4.68 23.35 11.62
C GLU A 310 4.83 23.04 10.12
N GLU A 311 5.84 23.60 9.46
CA GLU A 311 6.15 23.30 8.06
C GLU A 311 6.64 21.87 7.92
N LEU A 312 7.53 21.42 8.80
CA LEU A 312 8.03 20.04 8.80
C LEU A 312 6.88 19.03 8.95
N GLY A 313 5.89 19.33 9.80
CA GLY A 313 4.68 18.51 9.94
C GLY A 313 3.84 18.40 8.66
N LYS A 314 3.82 19.43 7.80
CA LYS A 314 3.12 19.40 6.51
C LYS A 314 3.81 18.51 5.47
N TYR A 315 5.13 18.36 5.58
CA TYR A 315 5.93 17.47 4.73
C TYR A 315 5.98 16.02 5.24
N ASP A 316 5.47 15.76 6.44
CA ASP A 316 5.38 14.43 7.06
C ASP A 316 4.28 13.54 6.45
N GLY A 317 3.57 14.01 5.41
CA GLY A 317 2.47 13.27 4.75
C GLY A 317 2.09 13.82 3.37
N GLY A 318 2.90 14.69 2.77
CA GLY A 318 2.59 15.36 1.51
C GLY A 318 2.96 14.52 0.28
N GLU A 319 2.06 14.41 -0.69
CA GLU A 319 2.20 13.61 -1.93
C GLU A 319 3.41 14.01 -2.82
N LYS A 320 3.98 15.21 -2.68
CA LYS A 320 4.98 15.74 -3.63
C LYS A 320 6.42 15.58 -3.17
N LEU A 321 6.70 15.74 -1.88
CA LEU A 321 8.03 15.58 -1.30
C LEU A 321 7.86 15.28 0.19
N SER A 322 8.16 14.04 0.57
CA SER A 322 8.12 13.61 1.96
C SER A 322 9.50 13.70 2.59
N LEU A 323 9.56 14.14 3.86
CA LEU A 323 10.80 14.07 4.65
C LEU A 323 11.28 12.62 4.85
N PHE A 324 10.39 11.64 4.70
CA PHE A 324 10.73 10.22 4.77
C PHE A 324 11.25 9.64 3.47
N ASP A 325 11.25 10.39 2.37
CA ASP A 325 11.84 9.90 1.12
C ASP A 325 13.34 9.65 1.34
N HIS A 326 13.80 8.45 0.98
CA HIS A 326 15.21 8.04 1.16
C HIS A 326 16.20 9.02 0.51
N ARG A 327 15.80 9.71 -0.57
CA ARG A 327 16.62 10.71 -1.26
C ARG A 327 16.81 11.96 -0.41
N VAL A 328 15.74 12.42 0.24
CA VAL A 328 15.77 13.57 1.16
C VAL A 328 16.56 13.22 2.41
N GLN A 329 16.33 12.01 2.96
CA GLN A 329 17.09 11.51 4.10
C GLN A 329 18.59 11.41 3.80
N ARG A 330 18.97 10.96 2.59
CA ARG A 330 20.37 10.94 2.14
C ARG A 330 20.98 12.34 2.05
N LEU A 331 20.29 13.29 1.42
CA LEU A 331 20.75 14.67 1.34
C LEU A 331 20.97 15.28 2.74
N LEU A 332 20.04 15.01 3.65
CA LEU A 332 20.11 15.51 5.03
C LEU A 332 21.26 14.87 5.81
N PHE A 333 21.49 13.57 5.63
CA PHE A 333 22.63 12.89 6.21
C PHE A 333 23.98 13.43 5.70
N ASP A 334 24.10 13.66 4.39
CA ASP A 334 25.29 14.25 3.79
C ASP A 334 25.53 15.68 4.32
N ALA A 335 24.47 16.47 4.49
CA ALA A 335 24.55 17.79 5.11
C ALA A 335 25.03 17.74 6.56
N ILE A 336 24.53 16.79 7.36
CA ILE A 336 25.00 16.57 8.75
C ILE A 336 26.49 16.21 8.75
N ARG A 337 26.90 15.23 7.94
CA ARG A 337 28.31 14.84 7.82
C ARG A 337 29.19 16.00 7.41
N TYR A 338 28.76 16.80 6.44
CA TYR A 338 29.49 17.98 6.01
C TYR A 338 29.65 18.99 7.14
N SER A 339 28.58 19.25 7.92
CA SER A 339 28.63 20.14 9.07
C SER A 339 29.55 19.64 10.19
N ASP A 340 29.53 18.33 10.48
CA ASP A 340 30.40 17.69 11.47
C ASP A 340 31.88 17.77 11.01
N LEU A 341 32.16 17.57 9.72
CA LEU A 341 33.50 17.73 9.15
C LEU A 341 34.00 19.18 9.20
N GLN A 342 33.13 20.16 8.93
CA GLN A 342 33.48 21.57 9.06
C GLN A 342 33.80 21.93 10.52
N ALA A 343 32.99 21.47 11.47
CA ALA A 343 33.23 21.69 12.90
C ALA A 343 34.51 20.99 13.39
N ALA A 344 34.79 19.77 12.91
CA ALA A 344 36.03 19.08 13.22
C ALA A 344 37.25 19.79 12.64
N ARG A 345 37.14 20.37 11.44
CA ARG A 345 38.22 21.16 10.82
C ARG A 345 38.53 22.40 11.64
N THR A 346 37.53 23.16 12.09
CA THR A 346 37.74 24.34 12.94
C THR A 346 38.33 23.95 14.29
N ALA A 347 37.85 22.87 14.92
CA ALA A 347 38.38 22.37 16.19
C ALA A 347 39.84 21.89 16.08
N ALA A 348 40.21 21.18 15.02
CA ALA A 348 41.58 20.72 14.79
C ALA A 348 42.57 21.88 14.59
N VAL A 349 42.15 22.95 13.90
CA VAL A 349 42.95 24.18 13.74
C VAL A 349 43.17 24.90 15.08
N THR A 350 42.19 24.83 16.00
CA THR A 350 42.31 25.47 17.32
C THR A 350 43.16 24.68 18.33
N LYS A 351 43.50 23.42 18.06
CA LYS A 351 44.34 22.63 18.98
C LYS A 351 45.79 23.13 18.88
N ALA A 352 46.15 24.02 19.80
CA ALA A 352 47.47 24.64 19.86
C ALA A 352 48.57 23.56 19.87
N VAL A 353 49.40 23.57 18.82
CA VAL A 353 50.60 22.72 18.73
C VAL A 353 51.49 23.09 19.93
N PRO A 354 51.89 22.12 20.78
CA PRO A 354 52.76 22.41 21.91
C PRO A 354 54.05 23.07 21.40
N PRO A 355 54.55 24.13 22.06
CA PRO A 355 55.71 24.86 21.58
C PRO A 355 56.88 23.88 21.46
N VAL A 356 57.46 23.79 20.26
CA VAL A 356 58.61 22.94 19.98
C VAL A 356 59.75 23.37 20.91
N GLN A 357 60.02 22.57 21.93
CA GLN A 357 61.18 22.80 22.79
C GLN A 357 62.43 22.58 21.94
N ARG A 358 63.20 23.65 21.74
CA ARG A 358 64.49 23.56 21.07
C ARG A 358 65.43 22.73 21.94
N PRO A 359 66.04 21.65 21.41
CA PRO A 359 67.06 20.90 22.14
C PRO A 359 68.16 21.84 22.63
N GLY A 360 68.44 21.84 23.93
CA GLY A 360 69.56 22.57 24.52
C GLY A 360 69.24 23.78 25.42
N VAL A 361 67.97 24.13 25.65
CA VAL A 361 67.64 25.14 26.67
C VAL A 361 67.65 24.47 28.05
N LYS A 362 68.61 24.87 28.90
CA LYS A 362 68.71 24.38 30.29
C LYS A 362 67.36 24.58 31.00
N GLN A 363 66.78 23.47 31.45
CA GLN A 363 65.53 23.45 32.22
C GLN A 363 65.70 24.35 33.45
N PRO A 364 64.78 25.28 33.74
CA PRO A 364 64.90 26.16 34.89
C PRO A 364 64.96 25.31 36.16
N THR A 365 65.97 25.54 36.99
CA THR A 365 66.30 24.76 38.19
C THR A 365 65.18 24.67 39.23
N GLY A 366 64.10 25.43 39.06
CA GLY A 366 62.86 25.32 39.86
C GLY A 366 62.02 24.07 39.55
N ASN A 367 62.02 23.58 38.31
CA ASN A 367 61.14 22.47 37.90
C ASN A 367 61.62 21.11 38.42
N ALA A 368 62.92 20.92 38.57
CA ALA A 368 63.49 19.65 39.07
C ALA A 368 63.08 19.37 40.53
N ASN A 369 62.94 20.43 41.35
CA ASN A 369 62.51 20.28 42.75
C ASN A 369 61.00 20.01 42.84
N SER A 370 60.17 20.64 42.01
CA SER A 370 58.73 20.37 41.98
C SER A 370 58.43 18.96 41.48
N GLU A 371 59.14 18.48 40.46
CA GLU A 371 59.02 17.11 39.96
C GLU A 371 59.45 16.09 41.04
N ARG A 372 60.54 16.37 41.77
CA ARG A 372 60.98 15.51 42.88
C ARG A 372 59.95 15.44 44.02
N VAL A 373 59.33 16.56 44.39
CA VAL A 373 58.28 16.57 45.42
C VAL A 373 57.04 15.82 44.94
N GLN A 374 56.65 15.97 43.67
CA GLN A 374 55.52 15.23 43.09
C GLN A 374 55.78 13.72 43.05
N ALA A 375 56.98 13.30 42.63
CA ALA A 375 57.36 11.89 42.59
C ALA A 375 57.42 11.25 44.00
N LEU A 376 57.90 11.99 45.00
CA LEU A 376 57.89 11.51 46.39
C LEU A 376 56.46 11.44 46.95
N ASN A 377 55.57 12.35 46.52
CA ASN A 377 54.18 12.36 46.95
C ASN A 377 53.40 11.18 46.36
N THR A 378 53.62 10.86 45.07
CA THR A 378 53.02 9.67 44.45
C THR A 378 53.58 8.39 45.06
N ARG A 379 54.89 8.35 45.35
CA ARG A 379 55.50 7.21 46.04
C ARG A 379 54.90 6.99 47.42
N LEU A 380 54.78 8.04 48.23
CA LEU A 380 54.14 7.97 49.55
C LEU A 380 52.69 7.51 49.47
N ASN A 381 51.91 8.02 48.52
CA ASN A 381 50.52 7.61 48.33
C ASN A 381 50.39 6.11 47.96
N ASN A 382 51.41 5.55 47.31
CA ASN A 382 51.42 4.16 46.89
C ASN A 382 52.03 3.21 47.93
N SER A 383 53.08 3.64 48.65
CA SER A 383 53.82 2.80 49.61
C SER A 383 53.31 2.93 51.04
N GLY A 384 52.79 4.10 51.44
CA GLY A 384 52.34 4.39 52.80
C GLY A 384 53.44 4.37 53.88
N ASP A 385 54.71 4.26 53.49
CA ASP A 385 55.84 4.10 54.42
C ASP A 385 56.22 5.42 55.10
N ILE A 386 56.55 5.36 56.39
CA ILE A 386 56.96 6.50 57.22
C ILE A 386 58.27 7.11 56.69
N MET A 387 59.18 6.28 56.16
CA MET A 387 60.44 6.77 55.60
C MET A 387 60.23 7.63 54.35
N ASP A 388 59.27 7.27 53.50
CA ASP A 388 58.89 8.06 52.32
C ASP A 388 58.24 9.39 52.75
N ALA A 389 57.45 9.39 53.83
CA ALA A 389 56.86 10.61 54.39
C ALA A 389 57.90 11.59 54.92
N VAL A 390 58.94 11.09 55.61
CA VAL A 390 60.06 11.92 56.09
C VAL A 390 60.84 12.49 54.90
N SER A 391 61.08 11.69 53.86
CA SER A 391 61.79 12.15 52.65
C SER A 391 61.03 13.26 51.90
N LEU A 392 59.69 13.16 51.80
CA LEU A 392 58.82 14.20 51.25
C LEU A 392 58.91 15.49 52.08
N LEU A 393 58.85 15.37 53.41
CA LEU A 393 58.92 16.53 54.31
C LEU A 393 60.25 17.27 54.19
N GLN A 394 61.36 16.54 54.11
CA GLN A 394 62.68 17.12 53.89
C GLN A 394 62.78 17.81 52.53
N ALA A 395 62.25 17.19 51.47
CA ALA A 395 62.23 17.77 50.13
C ALA A 395 61.40 19.07 50.05
N ARG A 396 60.26 19.14 50.75
CA ARG A 396 59.46 20.37 50.84
C ARG A 396 60.13 21.48 51.66
N ARG A 397 60.88 21.12 52.70
CA ARG A 397 61.60 22.11 53.52
C ARG A 397 62.81 22.68 52.78
N SER A 398 63.51 21.88 51.99
CA SER A 398 64.65 22.36 51.19
C SER A 398 64.20 23.20 50.00
N SER A 399 63.02 22.91 49.42
CA SER A 399 62.44 23.76 48.37
C SER A 399 62.00 25.13 48.87
N ASN A 400 61.54 25.22 50.14
CA ASN A 400 61.03 26.47 50.72
C ASN A 400 62.12 27.39 51.32
N ARG A 401 63.39 26.95 51.33
CA ARG A 401 64.53 27.69 51.87
C ARG A 401 65.41 28.35 50.79
N ARG A 402 65.04 28.25 49.51
CA ARG A 402 65.79 28.80 48.39
C ARG A 402 65.06 29.97 47.75
#